data_AF-A0A2S6MFE6-F1
#
_entry.id   AF-A0A2S6MFE6-F1
#
_cell.length_a   1.000
_cell.length_b   1.000
_cell.length_c   1.000
_cell.angle_alpha   90.00
_cell.angle_beta   90.00
_cell.angle_gamma   90.00
#
_symmetry.space_group_name_H-M   'P 1'
#
loop_
_entity.id
_entity.type
_entity.pdbx_description
1 polymer ?
#
loop_
_entity_poly.entity_id
_entity_poly.type
_entity_poly.pdbx_seq_one_letter_code
_entity_poly.pdbx_strand_id
1 'polypeptide(L)' 'MQAQSEKLRRGAAECALIRDLATDPKKRELFARLAEHLDVLALAVEQVIADSGGTDIAMTHQKQPCGIVTTRCPDGLAP' A
#
# COMPACT_ATOMS: atom_id res chain seq x y z
N MET A 1 -11.17 -8.28 -14.31
CA MET A 1 -10.16 -7.32 -13.83
C MET A 1 -8.84 -8.02 -13.43
N GLN A 2 -8.84 -9.22 -12.85
CA GLN A 2 -7.60 -9.95 -12.49
C GLN A 2 -6.62 -10.13 -13.66
N ALA A 3 -7.10 -10.52 -14.85
CA ALA A 3 -6.27 -10.63 -16.05
C ALA A 3 -5.56 -9.32 -16.47
N GLN A 4 -6.11 -8.15 -16.10
CA GLN A 4 -5.47 -6.85 -16.35
C GLN A 4 -4.27 -6.67 -15.40
N SER A 5 -4.42 -7.01 -14.11
CA SER A 5 -3.31 -6.98 -13.15
C SER A 5 -2.17 -7.92 -13.57
N GLU A 6 -2.49 -9.15 -13.97
CA GLU A 6 -1.48 -10.10 -14.44
C GLU A 6 -0.72 -9.63 -15.69
N LYS A 7 -1.36 -8.84 -16.56
CA LYS A 7 -0.71 -8.20 -17.70
C LYS A 7 0.25 -7.09 -17.25
N LEU A 8 -0.17 -6.27 -16.29
CA LEU A 8 0.67 -5.20 -15.72
C LEU A 8 1.90 -5.77 -15.01
N ARG A 9 1.73 -6.80 -14.18
CA ARG A 9 2.84 -7.48 -13.50
C ARG A 9 3.83 -8.13 -14.48
N ARG A 10 3.32 -8.72 -15.58
CA ARG A 10 4.19 -9.23 -16.65
C ARG A 10 4.98 -8.11 -17.32
N GLY A 11 4.35 -6.98 -17.60
CA GLY A 11 5.03 -5.79 -18.13
C GLY A 11 6.10 -5.24 -17.18
N ALA A 12 5.82 -5.21 -15.88
CA ALA A 12 6.79 -4.80 -14.86
C ALA A 12 8.02 -5.73 -14.84
N ALA A 13 7.78 -7.05 -14.87
CA ALA A 13 8.84 -8.06 -14.91
C ALA A 13 9.69 -7.97 -16.19
N GLU A 14 9.05 -7.73 -17.35
CA GLU A 14 9.75 -7.53 -18.61
C GLU A 14 10.61 -6.25 -18.59
N CYS A 15 10.07 -5.14 -18.07
CA CYS A 15 10.83 -3.90 -17.91
C CYS A 15 12.02 -4.07 -16.95
N ALA A 16 11.85 -4.80 -15.86
CA ALA A 16 12.95 -5.14 -14.95
C ALA A 16 14.04 -5.96 -15.64
N LEU A 17 13.66 -6.96 -16.44
CA LEU A 17 14.61 -7.75 -17.23
C LEU A 17 15.36 -6.87 -18.24
N ILE A 18 14.68 -5.97 -18.94
CA ILE A 18 15.32 -5.06 -19.89
C ILE A 18 16.28 -4.10 -19.17
N ARG A 19 15.92 -3.58 -18.00
CA ARG A 19 16.83 -2.78 -17.16
C ARG A 19 18.08 -3.56 -16.79
N ASP A 20 17.96 -4.83 -16.48
CA ASP A 20 19.09 -5.66 -16.05
C ASP A 20 20.01 -6.01 -17.24
N LEU A 21 19.44 -6.13 -18.45
CA LEU A 21 20.19 -6.34 -19.70
C LEU A 21 20.69 -5.04 -20.36
N ALA A 22 20.21 -3.88 -19.93
CA ALA A 22 20.56 -2.60 -20.52
C ALA A 22 21.98 -2.18 -20.11
N THR A 23 22.88 -2.03 -21.09
CA THR A 23 24.23 -1.52 -20.89
C THR A 23 24.26 0.01 -20.71
N ASP A 24 23.34 0.72 -21.36
CA ASP A 24 23.21 2.17 -21.25
C ASP A 24 22.52 2.60 -19.94
N PRO A 25 23.16 3.44 -19.11
CA PRO A 25 22.62 3.82 -17.80
C PRO A 25 21.29 4.58 -17.90
N LYS A 26 21.12 5.43 -18.92
CA LYS A 26 19.85 6.14 -19.18
C LYS A 26 18.72 5.19 -19.55
N LYS A 27 19.04 4.14 -20.31
CA LYS A 27 18.08 3.10 -20.68
C LYS A 27 17.66 2.31 -19.44
N ARG A 28 18.63 1.94 -18.58
CA ARG A 28 18.35 1.28 -17.29
C ARG A 28 17.40 2.09 -16.43
N GLU A 29 17.67 3.38 -16.23
CA GLU A 29 16.83 4.25 -15.40
C GLU A 29 15.40 4.35 -15.93
N LEU A 30 15.24 4.51 -17.25
CA LEU A 30 13.93 4.57 -17.89
C LEU A 30 13.12 3.29 -17.64
N PHE A 31 13.72 2.11 -17.88
CA PHE A 31 13.04 0.83 -17.65
C PHE A 31 12.80 0.54 -16.16
N ALA A 32 13.66 1.02 -15.27
CA ALA A 32 13.44 0.95 -13.83
C ALA A 32 12.18 1.72 -13.42
N ARG A 33 12.02 2.96 -13.89
CA ARG A 33 10.84 3.80 -13.62
C ARG A 33 9.57 3.21 -14.22
N LEU A 34 9.66 2.62 -15.41
CA LEU A 34 8.54 1.93 -16.05
C LEU A 34 8.10 0.70 -15.26
N ALA A 35 9.04 -0.11 -14.79
CA ALA A 35 8.73 -1.27 -13.95
C ALA A 35 8.01 -0.85 -12.66
N GLU A 36 8.52 0.17 -11.97
CA GLU A 36 7.90 0.71 -10.75
C GLU A 36 6.48 1.23 -11.01
N HIS A 37 6.26 2.01 -12.07
CA HIS A 37 4.94 2.51 -12.43
C HIS A 37 3.95 1.37 -12.73
N LEU A 38 4.39 0.32 -13.43
CA LEU A 38 3.55 -0.84 -13.75
C LEU A 38 3.18 -1.64 -12.50
N ASP A 39 4.09 -1.78 -11.54
CA ASP A 39 3.78 -2.41 -10.25
C ASP A 39 2.76 -1.60 -9.44
N VAL A 40 2.91 -0.27 -9.37
CA VAL A 40 1.93 0.60 -8.69
C VAL A 40 0.54 0.47 -9.32
N LEU A 41 0.45 0.44 -10.65
CA LEU A 41 -0.81 0.25 -11.34
C LEU A 41 -1.40 -1.15 -11.10
N ALA A 42 -0.57 -2.20 -11.08
CA ALA A 42 -1.02 -3.55 -10.77
C ALA A 42 -1.61 -3.65 -9.37
N LEU A 43 -0.92 -3.06 -8.37
CA LEU A 43 -1.39 -3.01 -6.99
C LEU A 43 -2.70 -2.23 -6.85
N ALA A 44 -2.85 -1.10 -7.56
CA ALA A 44 -4.09 -0.34 -7.56
C ALA A 44 -5.26 -1.14 -8.15
N VAL A 45 -5.01 -1.89 -9.22
CA VAL A 45 -6.02 -2.78 -9.83
C VAL A 45 -6.37 -3.94 -8.89
N GLU A 46 -5.38 -4.56 -8.24
CA GLU A 46 -5.61 -5.61 -7.23
C GLU A 46 -6.43 -5.08 -6.05
N GLN A 47 -6.17 -3.86 -5.57
CA GLN A 47 -6.95 -3.21 -4.52
C GLN A 47 -8.40 -2.98 -4.94
N VAL A 48 -8.63 -2.45 -6.15
CA VAL A 48 -9.99 -2.25 -6.67
C VAL A 48 -10.72 -3.59 -6.84
N ILE A 49 -10.03 -4.65 -7.26
CA ILE A 49 -10.62 -6.00 -7.35
C ILE A 49 -10.97 -6.55 -5.98
N ALA A 50 -10.09 -6.38 -5.00
CA ALA A 50 -10.31 -6.83 -3.63
C ALA A 50 -11.46 -6.06 -2.97
N ASP A 51 -11.53 -4.74 -3.18
CA ASP A 51 -12.60 -3.87 -2.71
C ASP A 51 -13.94 -4.19 -3.39
N SER A 52 -13.93 -4.41 -4.71
CA SER A 52 -15.13 -4.79 -5.48
C SER A 52 -15.60 -6.23 -5.19
N GLY A 53 -14.70 -7.10 -4.74
CA GLY A 53 -14.99 -8.50 -4.36
C GLY A 53 -15.24 -8.69 -2.86
N GLY A 54 -15.16 -7.62 -2.06
CA GLY A 54 -15.21 -7.64 -0.61
C GLY A 54 -16.39 -6.84 -0.05
N THR A 55 -17.61 -7.11 -0.50
CA THR A 55 -18.78 -6.85 0.36
C THR A 55 -18.88 -7.99 1.37
N ASP A 56 -18.68 -7.63 2.65
CA ASP A 56 -18.47 -8.50 3.84
C ASP A 56 -16.97 -8.84 3.97
N ILE A 57 -16.17 -8.22 4.86
CA ILE A 57 -16.37 -8.11 6.31
C ILE A 57 -15.46 -6.99 6.88
N ALA A 58 -15.89 -6.45 8.02
CA ALA A 58 -15.16 -5.62 8.99
C ALA A 58 -15.21 -4.09 8.80
N MET A 59 -16.38 -3.53 9.17
CA MET A 59 -16.36 -2.38 10.07
C MET A 59 -15.49 -2.72 11.28
N THR A 60 -14.21 -2.32 11.26
CA THR A 60 -13.47 -2.14 12.50
C THR A 60 -14.04 -0.89 13.16
N HIS A 61 -15.09 -1.10 13.95
CA HIS A 61 -15.42 -0.21 15.04
C HIS A 61 -14.18 -0.09 15.92
N GLN A 62 -13.34 0.93 15.67
CA GLN A 62 -12.44 1.42 16.68
C GLN A 62 -13.32 2.08 17.74
N LYS A 63 -13.87 1.26 18.64
CA LYS A 63 -14.47 1.69 19.90
C LYS A 63 -13.35 2.39 20.66
N GLN A 64 -13.31 3.72 20.59
CA GLN A 64 -12.60 4.52 21.57
C GLN A 64 -13.31 4.30 22.92
N PRO A 65 -12.68 3.68 23.94
CA PRO A 65 -13.08 4.00 25.28
C PRO A 65 -12.52 5.38 25.58
N CYS A 66 -13.40 6.37 25.72
CA CYS A 66 -13.10 7.60 26.42
C CYS A 66 -12.75 7.21 27.88
N GLY A 67 -11.49 6.84 28.08
CA GLY A 67 -10.88 6.59 29.38
C GLY A 67 -10.04 7.80 29.74
N ILE A 68 -10.68 8.96 29.95
CA ILE A 68 -10.01 10.05 30.66
C ILE A 68 -9.93 9.58 32.10
N VAL A 69 -8.76 9.03 32.42
CA VAL A 69 -8.34 8.66 33.76
C VAL A 69 -8.62 9.82 34.71
N THR A 70 -9.48 9.57 35.70
CA THR A 70 -9.49 10.35 36.94
C THR A 70 -8.14 10.14 37.60
N THR A 71 -7.21 11.07 37.39
CA THR A 71 -6.09 11.24 38.31
C THR A 71 -6.66 11.92 39.55
N ARG A 72 -7.03 11.11 40.54
CA ARG A 72 -7.14 11.57 41.93
C ARG A 72 -5.84 12.29 42.29
N CYS A 73 -5.91 13.60 42.52
CA CYS A 73 -4.84 14.31 43.21
C CYS A 73 -4.77 13.76 44.65
N PRO A 74 -3.64 13.20 45.12
CA PRO A 74 -3.45 12.98 46.53
C PRO A 74 -3.03 14.30 47.17
N ASP A 75 -3.83 14.70 48.17
CA ASP A 75 -3.45 15.37 49.41
C ASP A 75 -2.22 16.30 49.40
N GLY A 76 -2.44 17.59 49.66
CA GLY A 76 -1.34 18.48 49.98
C GLY A 76 -1.68 19.96 50.00
N LEU A 77 -2.62 20.40 50.85
CA LEU A 77 -2.63 21.79 51.31
C LEU A 77 -3.36 21.96 52.66
N ALA A 78 -2.58 21.94 53.75
CA ALA A 78 -2.78 22.74 54.95
C ALA A 78 -1.68 23.83 54.93
N PRO A 79 -1.81 25.02 55.52
CA PRO A 79 -2.39 25.29 56.84
C PRO A 79 -3.75 26.02 56.86
#